data_AF-A0A6V7I5J8-F1
#
_entry.id   AF-A0A6V7I5J8-F1
#
_cell.length_a   1.000
_cell.length_b   1.000
_cell.length_c   1.000
_cell.angle_alpha   90.00
_cell.angle_beta   90.00
_cell.angle_gamma   90.00
#
_symmetry.space_group_name_H-M   'P 1'
#
loop_
_entity.id
_entity.type
_entity.pdbx_description
1 polymer ?
#
loop_
_entity_poly.entity_id
_entity_poly.type
_entity_poly.pdbx_seq_one_letter_code
_entity_poly.pdbx_strand_id
1 'polypeptide(L)' 'ALPVERCPQFRDQPPGSTATYNGKCYIFYNRQPMQFREALNFCRARGGTLVDESNPALQGFISWELWRRH' A
#
# COMPACT_ATOMS: atom_id res chain seq x y z
N ALA A 1 10.41 -17.05 18.40
CA ALA A 1 10.52 -15.68 17.86
C ALA A 1 9.19 -15.33 17.22
N LEU A 2 8.54 -14.24 17.61
CA LEU A 2 7.30 -13.79 16.95
C LEU A 2 7.65 -13.41 15.50
N PRO A 3 6.92 -13.90 14.49
CA PRO A 3 7.20 -13.52 13.11
C PRO A 3 7.03 -12.01 13.00
N VAL A 4 8.05 -11.31 12.53
CA VAL A 4 7.88 -9.94 12.06
C VAL A 4 6.78 -10.02 11.00
N GLU A 5 5.64 -9.37 11.22
CA GLU A 5 4.60 -9.21 10.20
C GLU A 5 5.21 -8.43 9.03
N ARG A 6 5.82 -9.18 8.11
CA ARG A 6 6.37 -8.63 6.88
C ARG A 6 5.21 -8.48 5.93
N CYS A 7 4.99 -7.26 5.45
CA CYS A 7 4.03 -7.03 4.39
C CYS A 7 4.33 -7.93 3.18
N PRO A 8 3.30 -8.39 2.46
CA PRO A 8 3.49 -9.24 1.29
C PRO A 8 4.40 -8.52 0.29
N GLN A 9 5.44 -9.22 -0.15
CA GLN A 9 6.31 -8.76 -1.23
C GLN A 9 5.92 -9.48 -2.51
N PHE A 10 5.60 -8.70 -3.53
CA PHE A 10 5.30 -9.23 -4.85
C PHE A 10 6.54 -9.13 -5.75
N ARG A 11 6.75 -10.12 -6.63
CA ARG A 11 7.94 -10.19 -7.51
C ARG A 11 8.05 -9.01 -8.47
N ASP A 12 6.92 -8.43 -8.84
CA ASP A 12 6.77 -7.28 -9.72
C ASP A 12 6.95 -5.94 -9.00
N GLN A 13 7.21 -5.94 -7.69
CA GLN A 13 7.35 -4.71 -6.89
C GLN A 13 8.81 -4.36 -6.58
N PRO A 14 9.20 -3.09 -6.76
CA PRO A 14 10.49 -2.62 -6.31
C PRO A 14 10.58 -2.67 -4.77
N PRO A 15 11.76 -2.99 -4.21
CA PRO A 15 12.00 -2.95 -2.77
C PRO A 15 11.63 -1.58 -2.18
N GLY A 16 11.00 -1.60 -1.01
CA GLY A 16 10.61 -0.37 -0.31
C GLY A 16 9.29 0.24 -0.78
N SER A 17 8.56 -0.36 -1.72
CA SER A 17 7.20 0.08 -2.09
C SER A 17 6.13 -0.20 -1.03
N THR A 18 6.48 -0.90 0.05
CA THR A 18 5.55 -1.28 1.13
C THR A 18 5.87 -0.52 2.42
N ALA A 19 4.83 -0.26 3.22
CA ALA A 19 4.95 0.30 4.55
C ALA A 19 3.87 -0.27 5.47
N THR A 20 4.16 -0.34 6.77
CA THR A 20 3.23 -0.86 7.78
C THR A 20 2.74 0.30 8.64
N TYR A 21 1.42 0.39 8.84
CA TYR A 21 0.82 1.36 9.75
C TYR A 21 -0.39 0.74 10.44
N ASN A 22 -0.42 0.84 11.77
CA ASN A 22 -1.53 0.34 12.60
C ASN A 22 -1.89 -1.14 12.34
N GLY A 23 -0.90 -2.02 12.22
CA GLY A 23 -1.10 -3.45 11.94
C GLY A 23 -1.61 -3.76 10.52
N LYS A 24 -1.75 -2.74 9.66
CA LYS A 24 -2.11 -2.91 8.25
C LYS A 24 -0.89 -2.68 7.36
N CYS A 25 -0.89 -3.37 6.22
CA CYS A 25 0.10 -3.21 5.18
C CYS A 25 -0.41 -2.32 4.06
N TYR A 26 0.39 -1.34 3.69
CA TYR A 26 0.14 -0.40 2.60
C TYR A 26 1.18 -0.62 1.52
N ILE A 27 0.73 -0.51 0.26
CA ILE A 27 1.60 -0.67 -0.88
C ILE A 27 1.39 0.50 -1.84
N PHE A 28 2.50 1.14 -2.24
CA PHE A 28 2.51 2.35 -3.04
C PHE A 28 2.93 2.02 -4.48
N TYR A 29 2.05 2.32 -5.42
CA TYR A 29 2.26 2.08 -6.85
C TYR A 29 2.45 3.41 -7.60
N ASN A 30 3.71 3.79 -7.86
CA ASN A 30 4.03 5.08 -8.50
C ASN A 30 4.20 5.00 -10.03
N ARG A 31 4.39 3.80 -10.60
CA ARG A 31 4.68 3.59 -12.04
C ARG A 31 3.62 2.76 -12.75
N GLN A 32 2.39 2.78 -12.24
CA GLN A 32 1.31 1.93 -12.73
C GLN A 32 -0.02 2.71 -12.74
N PRO A 33 -0.18 3.70 -13.64
CA PRO A 33 -1.43 4.43 -13.77
C PRO A 33 -2.55 3.48 -14.22
N MET A 34 -3.69 3.54 -13.55
CA MET A 34 -4.86 2.71 -13.82
C MET A 34 -6.15 3.50 -13.58
N GLN A 35 -7.23 3.11 -14.23
CA GLN A 35 -8.55 3.62 -13.86
C GLN A 35 -8.98 3.06 -12.50
N PHE A 36 -9.81 3.80 -11.77
CA PHE A 36 -10.22 3.45 -10.40
C PHE A 36 -10.72 1.99 -10.26
N ARG A 37 -11.60 1.55 -11.16
CA ARG A 37 -12.16 0.19 -11.13
C ARG A 37 -11.11 -0.89 -11.40
N GLU A 38 -10.15 -0.61 -12.28
CA GLU A 38 -9.05 -1.52 -12.59
C GLU A 38 -8.10 -1.63 -11.40
N ALA A 39 -7.75 -0.51 -10.77
CA ALA A 39 -6.93 -0.46 -9.57
C ALA A 39 -7.58 -1.22 -8.40
N LEU A 40 -8.90 -1.07 -8.21
CA LEU A 40 -9.64 -1.83 -7.20
C LEU A 40 -9.58 -3.33 -7.45
N ASN A 41 -9.84 -3.77 -8.68
CA ASN A 41 -9.77 -5.18 -9.04
C ASN A 41 -8.34 -5.73 -8.90
N PHE A 42 -7.34 -4.92 -9.22
CA PHE A 42 -5.93 -5.26 -9.10
C PHE A 42 -5.50 -5.49 -7.65
N CYS A 43 -5.92 -4.63 -6.72
CA CYS A 43 -5.67 -4.80 -5.29
C CYS A 43 -6.42 -6.04 -4.72
N ARG A 44 -7.67 -6.25 -5.15
CA ARG A 44 -8.47 -7.42 -4.74
C ARG A 44 -7.85 -8.74 -5.19
N ALA A 45 -7.30 -8.80 -6.40
CA ALA A 45 -6.60 -9.99 -6.90
C ALA A 45 -5.35 -10.35 -6.09
N ARG A 46 -4.81 -9.40 -5.30
CA ARG A 46 -3.66 -9.58 -4.40
C ARG A 46 -4.06 -9.79 -2.93
N GLY A 47 -5.35 -9.99 -2.66
CA GLY A 47 -5.86 -10.18 -1.29
C GLY A 47 -5.96 -8.89 -0.47
N GLY A 48 -5.91 -7.71 -1.12
CA GLY A 48 -6.06 -6.40 -0.49
C GLY A 48 -7.24 -5.59 -1.05
N THR A 49 -7.26 -4.30 -0.76
CA THR A 49 -8.24 -3.34 -1.31
C THR A 49 -7.55 -2.01 -1.59
N LEU A 50 -8.21 -1.14 -2.36
CA LEU A 50 -7.83 0.28 -2.37
C LEU A 50 -8.06 0.88 -0.99
N VAL A 51 -7.24 1.87 -0.65
CA VAL A 51 -7.41 2.61 0.60
C VAL A 51 -8.77 3.30 0.63
N ASP A 52 -9.54 3.02 1.67
CA ASP A 52 -10.93 3.48 1.86
C ASP A 52 -11.15 4.14 3.23
N GLU A 53 -10.14 4.14 4.10
CA GLU A 53 -10.24 4.62 5.47
C GLU A 53 -9.99 6.14 5.59
N SER A 54 -10.97 6.86 6.14
CA SER A 54 -10.96 8.33 6.28
C SER A 54 -10.47 8.81 7.65
N ASN A 55 -9.35 8.28 8.13
CA ASN A 55 -8.74 8.66 9.40
C ASN A 55 -7.69 9.77 9.17
N PRO A 56 -7.74 10.93 9.87
CA PRO A 56 -6.75 12.00 9.72
C PRO A 56 -5.30 11.55 9.96
N ALA A 57 -5.07 10.65 10.92
CA ALA A 57 -3.74 10.12 11.21
C ALA A 57 -3.22 9.23 10.06
N LEU A 58 -4.11 8.44 9.47
CA LEU A 58 -3.80 7.64 8.29
C LEU A 58 -3.53 8.53 7.07
N GLN A 59 -4.34 9.56 6.86
CA GLN A 59 -4.13 10.52 5.76
C GLN A 59 -2.77 11.19 5.86
N GLY A 60 -2.36 11.60 7.07
CA GLY A 60 -1.02 12.13 7.32
C GLY A 60 0.09 11.13 7.01
N PHE A 61 -0.06 9.87 7.47
CA PHE A 61 0.88 8.79 7.14
C PHE A 61 1.01 8.56 5.64
N ILE A 62 -0.10 8.42 4.92
CA ILE A 62 -0.12 8.19 3.47
C ILE A 62 0.51 9.36 2.73
N SER A 63 0.19 10.60 3.12
CA SER A 63 0.74 11.80 2.51
C SER A 63 2.27 11.86 2.66
N TRP A 64 2.78 11.52 3.84
CA TRP A 64 4.21 11.44 4.11
C TRP A 64 4.90 10.33 3.31
N GLU A 65 4.31 9.14 3.26
CA GLU A 65 4.83 8.03 2.47
C GLU A 65 4.87 8.34 0.97
N LEU A 66 3.85 9.00 0.43
CA LEU A 66 3.82 9.44 -0.96
C LEU A 66 4.92 10.48 -1.24
N TRP A 67 5.09 11.47 -0.35
CA TRP A 67 6.12 12.51 -0.50
C TRP A 67 7.54 11.91 -0.52
N ARG A 68 7.84 10.96 0.37
CA ARG A 68 9.17 10.30 0.43
C ARG A 68 9.50 9.46 -0.80
N ARG A 69 8.53 9.18 -1.66
CA ARG A 69 8.63 8.27 -2.82
C ARG A 69 8.55 8.99 -4.16
N HIS A 70 8.47 10.32 -4.12
CA HIS A 70 8.55 11.24 -5.24
C HIS A 70 10.00 11.70 -5.40
#